data_AF-A0A9P7E4N3-F1
#
_entry.id   AF-A0A9P7E4N3-F1
#
_cell.length_a   1.000
_cell.length_b   1.000
_cell.length_c   1.000
_cell.angle_alpha   90.00
_cell.angle_beta   90.00
_cell.angle_gamma   90.00
#
_symmetry.space_group_name_H-M   'P 1'
#
loop_
_entity.id
_entity.type
_entity.pdbx_description
1 polymer ?
#
loop_
_entity_poly.entity_id
_entity_poly.type
_entity_poly.pdbx_seq_one_letter_code
_entity_poly.pdbx_strand_id
1 'polypeptide(L)'
;LIDTKGAWSFRILVIGKTGVGKSSLINQAFGVEEALTSHDRPGDANINTEFISEQNDRFALHDSKGFEPGEEDNVKIVQDFIQHRRFEPALKDQLHAVWLCFEIPRAGGRLLETGTETFLTLKRDGKLGNIPVVVVLTKYDMLLDRVERTLDNSSLKRLREDALKKLVKKKADAELKDICIRPLQKFAGRHIPHAAISTKGRHKETLAPLIQMTENLVRQHFAPEASVMTSIAQRVDPRLKINASIEVGKRRYWKVLVSSAAFKNCVVQDCLNVLHTDIVAVWNFHDPHCHLHSKEFRTLIVNMVDKLDDEPANPAQTIAIGLPIVGTIAGIMSALAGPAAPIVVPIAASVVLALWVRDVHVVLRRFMCYLIDLTLVLQTLYLVSESHELSRRAIKLAVASYLASPMSGEVHTKIQEYDRGLTFLEHADRNTLDKIIELMQFYSIGAERISELQAQIPAVGLFLDEPWEVKKL
;
A
#
# COMPACT_ATOMS: atom_id res chain seq x y z
N LEU A 1 -17.03 10.17 -1.91
CA LEU A 1 -16.18 9.02 -2.34
C LEU A 1 -15.37 8.50 -1.17
N ILE A 2 -14.59 9.34 -0.48
CA ILE A 2 -14.30 9.09 0.94
C ILE A 2 -15.41 9.77 1.73
N ASP A 3 -16.58 9.12 1.79
CA ASP A 3 -17.55 9.50 2.82
C ASP A 3 -16.98 8.99 4.14
N THR A 4 -16.48 9.90 4.97
CA THR A 4 -15.98 9.57 6.31
C THR A 4 -17.12 9.23 7.28
N LYS A 5 -18.39 9.34 6.84
CA LYS A 5 -19.58 9.10 7.68
C LYS A 5 -20.38 7.85 7.30
N GLY A 6 -20.13 7.24 6.15
CA GLY A 6 -20.63 5.90 5.82
C GLY A 6 -19.45 5.02 5.45
N ALA A 7 -18.98 4.15 6.34
CA ALA A 7 -17.79 3.32 6.11
C ALA A 7 -18.00 2.42 4.87
N TRP A 8 -17.27 2.71 3.79
CA TRP A 8 -17.15 1.86 2.62
C TRP A 8 -15.95 0.94 2.83
N SER A 9 -16.14 -0.38 2.64
CA SER A 9 -15.11 -1.39 2.88
C SER A 9 -14.91 -2.28 1.65
N PHE A 10 -13.65 -2.52 1.28
CA PHE A 10 -13.28 -3.52 0.27
C PHE A 10 -13.47 -4.92 0.86
N ARG A 11 -14.36 -5.70 0.24
CA ARG A 11 -14.84 -6.97 0.76
C ARG A 11 -14.32 -8.14 -0.06
N ILE A 12 -13.61 -9.07 0.58
CA ILE A 12 -13.11 -10.28 -0.07
C ILE A 12 -13.60 -11.53 0.64
N LEU A 13 -13.73 -12.60 -0.13
CA LEU A 13 -13.97 -13.94 0.35
C LEU A 13 -12.67 -14.74 0.20
N VAL A 14 -12.18 -15.32 1.29
CA VAL A 14 -11.03 -16.21 1.28
C VAL A 14 -11.51 -17.64 1.47
N ILE A 15 -11.12 -18.50 0.55
CA ILE A 15 -11.51 -19.92 0.55
C ILE A 15 -10.22 -20.74 0.62
N GLY A 16 -10.18 -21.71 1.54
CA GLY A 16 -9.06 -22.65 1.58
C GLY A 16 -9.11 -23.54 2.80
N LYS A 17 -8.34 -24.62 2.76
CA LYS A 17 -8.24 -25.60 3.85
C LYS A 17 -7.70 -24.99 5.14
N THR A 18 -7.92 -25.69 6.25
CA THR A 18 -7.24 -25.39 7.51
C THR A 18 -5.72 -25.52 7.34
N GLY A 19 -4.94 -24.60 7.91
CA GLY A 19 -3.48 -24.63 7.84
C GLY A 19 -2.85 -24.24 6.49
N VAL A 20 -3.65 -23.86 5.49
CA VAL A 20 -3.14 -23.39 4.18
C VAL A 20 -2.42 -22.04 4.26
N GLY A 21 -2.65 -21.26 5.32
CA GLY A 21 -2.02 -19.95 5.54
C GLY A 21 -2.90 -18.72 5.30
N LYS A 22 -4.24 -18.86 5.31
CA LYS A 22 -5.20 -17.74 5.16
C LYS A 22 -4.93 -16.61 6.14
N SER A 23 -4.80 -16.93 7.44
CA SER A 23 -4.56 -15.96 8.52
C SER A 23 -3.30 -15.14 8.31
N SER A 24 -2.19 -15.81 8.02
CA SER A 24 -0.91 -15.14 7.74
C SER A 24 -0.98 -14.29 6.48
N LEU A 25 -1.67 -14.75 5.43
CA LEU A 25 -1.84 -14.00 4.19
C LEU A 25 -2.62 -12.70 4.43
N ILE A 26 -3.74 -12.79 5.15
CA ILE A 26 -4.62 -11.64 5.40
C ILE A 26 -3.98 -10.63 6.33
N ASN A 27 -3.34 -11.09 7.40
CA ASN A 27 -2.62 -10.19 8.29
C ASN A 27 -1.55 -9.38 7.53
N GLN A 28 -0.78 -10.02 6.65
CA GLN A 28 0.26 -9.31 5.90
C GLN A 28 -0.29 -8.44 4.77
N ALA A 29 -1.40 -8.82 4.15
CA ALA A 29 -1.99 -8.06 3.05
C ALA A 29 -2.73 -6.80 3.52
N PHE A 30 -3.37 -6.86 4.71
CA PHE A 30 -4.29 -5.83 5.18
C PHE A 30 -3.96 -5.27 6.56
N GLY A 31 -2.94 -5.80 7.25
CA GLY A 31 -2.51 -5.34 8.58
C GLY A 31 -3.60 -5.51 9.62
N VAL A 32 -4.17 -6.72 9.70
CA VAL A 32 -5.26 -7.09 10.62
C VAL A 32 -4.82 -8.29 11.47
N GLU A 33 -4.13 -8.01 12.56
CA GLU A 33 -3.42 -9.02 13.38
C GLU A 33 -4.36 -10.04 14.03
N GLU A 34 -5.61 -9.65 14.27
CA GLU A 34 -6.60 -10.44 15.03
C GLU A 34 -7.69 -11.11 14.16
N ALA A 35 -7.63 -10.94 12.83
CA ALA A 35 -8.76 -11.24 11.93
C ALA A 35 -9.20 -12.69 11.86
N LEU A 36 -8.28 -13.61 12.09
CA LEU A 36 -8.50 -15.04 11.87
C LEU A 36 -8.08 -15.90 13.06
N THR A 37 -7.45 -15.31 14.08
CA THR A 37 -7.00 -16.01 15.29
C THR A 37 -8.03 -16.03 16.40
N SER A 38 -9.00 -15.11 16.40
CA SER A 38 -10.12 -15.11 17.37
C SER A 38 -11.16 -16.20 17.08
N HIS A 39 -11.23 -16.69 15.83
CA HIS A 39 -12.08 -17.80 15.40
C HIS A 39 -11.32 -19.13 15.21
N ASP A 40 -10.09 -19.26 15.75
CA ASP A 40 -9.22 -20.45 15.68
C ASP A 40 -9.75 -21.66 16.51
N ARG A 41 -11.06 -21.92 16.47
CA ARG A 41 -11.53 -23.30 16.57
C ARG A 41 -11.47 -23.89 15.16
N PRO A 42 -10.57 -24.84 14.88
CA PRO A 42 -10.53 -25.52 13.60
C PRO A 42 -11.93 -26.03 13.23
N GLY A 43 -12.48 -25.54 12.12
CA GLY A 43 -13.79 -25.96 11.62
C GLY A 43 -15.00 -25.10 11.98
N ASP A 44 -14.85 -23.92 12.58
CA ASP A 44 -15.99 -23.04 12.94
C ASP A 44 -16.14 -21.78 12.05
N ALA A 45 -15.48 -21.75 10.88
CA ALA A 45 -15.58 -20.64 9.94
C ALA A 45 -17.02 -20.51 9.39
N ASN A 46 -17.65 -19.37 9.64
CA ASN A 46 -18.95 -19.00 9.09
C ASN A 46 -18.78 -17.90 8.04
N ILE A 47 -18.99 -18.26 6.78
CA ILE A 47 -18.86 -17.35 5.62
C ILE A 47 -19.76 -16.12 5.71
N ASN A 48 -20.89 -16.20 6.42
CA ASN A 48 -21.83 -15.08 6.55
C ASN A 48 -21.38 -14.05 7.58
N THR A 49 -20.51 -14.43 8.52
CA THR A 49 -19.91 -13.51 9.48
C THR A 49 -18.88 -12.67 8.73
N GLU A 50 -19.06 -11.35 8.74
CA GLU A 50 -18.03 -10.43 8.28
C GLU A 50 -17.04 -10.15 9.41
N PHE A 51 -15.77 -10.12 9.08
CA PHE A 51 -14.73 -9.63 9.97
C PHE A 51 -14.24 -8.27 9.47
N ILE A 52 -14.37 -7.24 10.31
CA ILE A 52 -13.83 -5.90 10.10
C ILE A 52 -12.94 -5.59 11.31
N SER A 53 -11.67 -5.28 11.07
CA SER A 53 -10.74 -4.93 12.15
C SER A 53 -10.85 -3.44 12.47
N GLU A 54 -10.77 -3.08 13.75
CA GLU A 54 -10.56 -1.68 14.17
C GLU A 54 -9.24 -1.13 13.61
N GLN A 55 -8.26 -2.00 13.36
CA GLN A 55 -6.98 -1.61 12.75
C GLN A 55 -7.13 -1.23 11.28
N ASN A 56 -8.19 -1.67 10.58
CA ASN A 56 -8.43 -1.39 9.16
C ASN A 56 -9.92 -1.50 8.83
N ASP A 57 -10.66 -0.42 9.05
CA ASP A 57 -12.10 -0.32 8.78
C ASP A 57 -12.45 -0.32 7.27
N ARG A 58 -11.44 -0.18 6.40
CA ARG A 58 -11.57 -0.19 4.95
C ARG A 58 -11.57 -1.59 4.35
N PHE A 59 -11.41 -2.62 5.17
CA PHE A 59 -11.33 -4.01 4.74
C PHE A 59 -12.36 -4.87 5.46
N ALA A 60 -13.10 -5.68 4.70
CA ALA A 60 -14.04 -6.67 5.22
C ALA A 60 -13.67 -8.06 4.70
N LEU A 61 -13.45 -8.99 5.62
CA LEU A 61 -13.10 -10.37 5.33
C LEU A 61 -14.29 -11.29 5.54
N HIS A 62 -14.50 -12.18 4.59
CA HIS A 62 -15.28 -13.40 4.78
C HIS A 62 -14.35 -14.60 4.67
N ASP A 63 -14.35 -15.47 5.69
CA ASP A 63 -13.59 -16.71 5.68
C ASP A 63 -14.50 -17.89 5.42
N SER A 64 -14.09 -18.77 4.52
CA SER A 64 -14.78 -20.01 4.22
C SER A 64 -13.87 -21.20 4.50
N LYS A 65 -14.51 -22.30 4.89
CA LYS A 65 -13.90 -23.63 4.83
C LYS A 65 -13.43 -23.95 3.42
N GLY A 66 -12.51 -24.91 3.33
CA GLY A 66 -12.05 -25.46 2.08
C GLY A 66 -13.10 -26.35 1.42
N PHE A 67 -12.66 -27.11 0.43
CA PHE A 67 -13.48 -28.08 -0.28
C PHE A 67 -12.93 -29.49 -0.07
N GLU A 68 -12.73 -29.87 1.19
CA GLU A 68 -12.09 -31.14 1.54
C GLU A 68 -12.99 -32.35 1.18
N PRO A 69 -12.43 -33.56 1.01
CA PRO A 69 -13.24 -34.74 0.77
C PRO A 69 -14.28 -34.93 1.89
N GLY A 70 -15.56 -35.06 1.52
CA GLY A 70 -16.68 -35.12 2.47
C GLY A 70 -17.33 -33.77 2.79
N GLU A 71 -16.82 -32.66 2.24
CA GLU A 71 -17.39 -31.32 2.39
C GLU A 71 -18.10 -30.82 1.12
N GLU A 72 -18.83 -31.70 0.44
CA GLU A 72 -19.45 -31.40 -0.87
C GLU A 72 -20.43 -30.22 -0.82
N ASP A 73 -21.10 -30.03 0.32
CA ASP A 73 -22.03 -28.91 0.56
C ASP A 73 -21.34 -27.54 0.60
N ASN A 74 -20.03 -27.47 0.92
CA ASN A 74 -19.31 -26.19 1.02
C ASN A 74 -19.28 -25.43 -0.31
N VAL A 75 -19.23 -26.14 -1.44
CA VAL A 75 -19.26 -25.50 -2.77
C VAL A 75 -20.57 -24.76 -2.98
N LYS A 76 -21.69 -25.36 -2.57
CA LYS A 76 -23.01 -24.75 -2.67
C LYS A 76 -23.16 -23.56 -1.72
N ILE A 77 -22.70 -23.69 -0.49
CA ILE A 77 -22.68 -22.60 0.50
C ILE A 77 -21.93 -21.39 -0.05
N VAL A 78 -20.73 -21.60 -0.62
CA VAL A 78 -19.92 -20.55 -1.23
C VAL A 78 -20.63 -19.94 -2.45
N GLN A 79 -21.22 -20.77 -3.32
CA GLN A 79 -21.95 -20.29 -4.49
C GLN A 79 -23.13 -19.40 -4.09
N ASP A 80 -23.94 -19.83 -3.13
CA ASP A 80 -25.11 -19.11 -2.63
C ASP A 80 -24.68 -17.78 -1.98
N PHE A 81 -23.60 -17.80 -1.19
CA PHE A 81 -23.02 -16.59 -0.59
C PHE A 81 -22.55 -15.58 -1.64
N ILE A 82 -21.79 -16.03 -2.65
CA ILE A 82 -21.32 -15.17 -3.74
C ILE A 82 -22.51 -14.56 -4.48
N GLN A 83 -23.54 -15.36 -4.78
CA GLN A 83 -24.75 -14.88 -5.45
C GLN A 83 -25.48 -13.83 -4.61
N HIS A 84 -25.69 -14.10 -3.32
CA HIS A 84 -26.35 -13.17 -2.41
C HIS A 84 -25.61 -11.83 -2.35
N ARG A 85 -24.31 -11.85 -2.04
CA ARG A 85 -23.49 -10.62 -1.93
C ARG A 85 -23.36 -9.86 -3.25
N ARG A 86 -23.38 -10.55 -4.38
CA ARG A 86 -23.29 -9.89 -5.70
C ARG A 86 -24.51 -9.00 -5.99
N PHE A 87 -25.68 -9.35 -5.47
CA PHE A 87 -26.93 -8.61 -5.71
C PHE A 87 -27.26 -7.60 -4.61
N GLU A 88 -26.36 -7.37 -3.65
CA GLU A 88 -26.52 -6.29 -2.68
C GLU A 88 -26.59 -4.93 -3.39
N PRO A 89 -27.55 -4.05 -3.05
CA PRO A 89 -27.76 -2.80 -3.77
C PRO A 89 -26.64 -1.79 -3.53
N ALA A 90 -26.04 -1.81 -2.34
CA ALA A 90 -24.95 -0.92 -1.99
C ALA A 90 -23.60 -1.58 -2.30
N LEU A 91 -22.78 -0.90 -3.09
CA LEU A 91 -21.43 -1.35 -3.46
C LEU A 91 -20.56 -1.73 -2.24
N LYS A 92 -20.68 -1.03 -1.09
CA LYS A 92 -19.97 -1.38 0.15
C LYS A 92 -20.35 -2.76 0.74
N ASP A 93 -21.53 -3.25 0.41
CA ASP A 93 -22.07 -4.52 0.92
C ASP A 93 -21.85 -5.66 -0.09
N GLN A 94 -21.45 -5.32 -1.33
CA GLN A 94 -21.10 -6.28 -2.37
C GLN A 94 -19.76 -6.97 -2.11
N LEU A 95 -19.64 -8.20 -2.61
CA LEU A 95 -18.37 -8.93 -2.67
C LEU A 95 -17.54 -8.44 -3.86
N HIS A 96 -16.26 -8.12 -3.64
CA HIS A 96 -15.41 -7.51 -4.66
C HIS A 96 -14.39 -8.48 -5.27
N ALA A 97 -13.91 -9.45 -4.49
CA ALA A 97 -12.99 -10.47 -4.99
C ALA A 97 -13.08 -11.77 -4.18
N VAL A 98 -12.64 -12.86 -4.80
CA VAL A 98 -12.46 -14.16 -4.14
C VAL A 98 -10.99 -14.57 -4.25
N TRP A 99 -10.37 -14.91 -3.12
CA TRP A 99 -9.07 -15.55 -3.05
C TRP A 99 -9.24 -17.03 -2.75
N LEU A 100 -8.87 -17.88 -3.72
CA LEU A 100 -8.91 -19.33 -3.59
C LEU A 100 -7.51 -19.85 -3.28
N CYS A 101 -7.26 -20.17 -2.01
CA CYS A 101 -5.94 -20.51 -1.48
C CYS A 101 -5.65 -22.02 -1.57
N PHE A 102 -4.49 -22.37 -2.14
CA PHE A 102 -3.93 -23.72 -2.13
C PHE A 102 -2.53 -23.71 -1.54
N GLU A 103 -2.22 -24.71 -0.72
CA GLU A 103 -0.84 -24.99 -0.35
C GLU A 103 -0.15 -25.64 -1.54
N ILE A 104 1.04 -25.15 -1.88
CA ILE A 104 1.86 -25.76 -2.94
C ILE A 104 2.16 -27.22 -2.56
N PRO A 105 1.77 -28.22 -3.38
CA PRO A 105 1.90 -29.62 -3.01
C PRO A 105 3.33 -30.06 -2.69
N ARG A 106 3.41 -31.00 -1.76
CA ARG A 106 4.64 -31.68 -1.36
C ARG A 106 4.58 -33.15 -1.76
N ALA A 107 5.72 -33.71 -2.16
CA ALA A 107 5.90 -35.15 -2.40
C ALA A 107 4.79 -35.80 -3.28
N GLY A 108 4.30 -35.09 -4.30
CA GLY A 108 3.29 -35.62 -5.22
C GLY A 108 1.83 -35.52 -4.76
N GLY A 109 1.53 -34.71 -3.73
CA GLY A 109 0.14 -34.42 -3.34
C GLY A 109 -0.70 -33.82 -4.47
N ARG A 110 -2.02 -34.06 -4.43
CA ARG A 110 -2.97 -33.52 -5.41
C ARG A 110 -3.27 -32.04 -5.10
N LEU A 111 -3.18 -31.17 -6.11
CA LEU A 111 -3.54 -29.75 -5.97
C LEU A 111 -5.06 -29.53 -5.94
N LEU A 112 -5.78 -30.15 -6.88
CA LEU A 112 -7.20 -29.93 -7.10
C LEU A 112 -8.01 -31.08 -6.53
N GLU A 113 -8.90 -30.80 -5.60
CA GLU A 113 -9.87 -31.77 -5.08
C GLU A 113 -11.22 -31.62 -5.79
N THR A 114 -12.10 -32.62 -5.67
CA THR A 114 -13.38 -32.66 -6.38
C THR A 114 -14.22 -31.38 -6.16
N GLY A 115 -14.32 -30.88 -4.93
CA GLY A 115 -15.08 -29.65 -4.68
C GLY A 115 -14.42 -28.39 -5.27
N THR A 116 -13.09 -28.36 -5.34
CA THR A 116 -12.37 -27.28 -6.05
C THR A 116 -12.66 -27.32 -7.55
N GLU A 117 -12.62 -28.53 -8.13
CA GLU A 117 -12.94 -28.77 -9.53
C GLU A 117 -14.37 -28.31 -9.87
N THR A 118 -15.33 -28.61 -8.99
CA THR A 118 -16.71 -28.11 -9.11
C THR A 118 -16.76 -26.58 -9.00
N PHE A 119 -16.09 -25.96 -8.03
CA PHE A 119 -16.08 -24.49 -7.89
C PHE A 119 -15.48 -23.78 -9.12
N LEU A 120 -14.37 -24.29 -9.66
CA LEU A 120 -13.75 -23.76 -10.88
C LEU A 120 -14.64 -23.95 -12.10
N THR A 121 -15.39 -25.05 -12.16
CA THR A 121 -16.42 -25.29 -13.19
C THR A 121 -17.55 -24.26 -13.09
N LEU A 122 -18.06 -23.98 -11.89
CA LEU A 122 -19.06 -22.92 -11.68
C LEU A 122 -18.54 -21.55 -12.13
N LYS A 123 -17.26 -21.23 -11.87
CA LYS A 123 -16.66 -19.99 -12.37
C LYS A 123 -16.56 -19.97 -13.89
N ARG A 124 -16.13 -21.08 -14.51
CA ARG A 124 -16.00 -21.24 -15.96
C ARG A 124 -17.33 -21.04 -16.66
N ASP A 125 -18.37 -21.68 -16.14
CA ASP A 125 -19.72 -21.71 -16.73
C ASP A 125 -20.52 -20.43 -16.41
N GLY A 126 -19.89 -19.42 -15.83
CA GLY A 126 -20.50 -18.12 -15.52
C GLY A 126 -21.47 -18.14 -14.33
N LYS A 127 -21.58 -19.26 -13.62
CA LYS A 127 -22.49 -19.44 -12.47
C LYS A 127 -22.10 -18.64 -11.24
N LEU A 128 -20.87 -18.12 -11.17
CA LEU A 128 -20.45 -17.16 -10.14
C LEU A 128 -20.52 -15.69 -10.63
N GLY A 129 -20.93 -15.47 -11.89
CA GLY A 129 -20.93 -14.15 -12.51
C GLY A 129 -19.54 -13.56 -12.74
N ASN A 130 -19.50 -12.22 -12.69
CA ASN A 130 -18.33 -11.42 -13.02
C ASN A 130 -17.35 -11.25 -11.85
N ILE A 131 -17.61 -11.88 -10.69
CA ILE A 131 -16.72 -11.78 -9.54
C ILE A 131 -15.29 -12.27 -9.92
N PRO A 132 -14.25 -11.46 -9.68
CA PRO A 132 -12.87 -11.88 -9.80
C PRO A 132 -12.57 -13.04 -8.85
N VAL A 133 -11.95 -14.09 -9.39
CA VAL A 133 -11.43 -15.21 -8.60
C VAL A 133 -9.94 -15.30 -8.89
N VAL A 134 -9.12 -15.15 -7.84
CA VAL A 134 -7.66 -15.25 -7.91
C VAL A 134 -7.23 -16.49 -7.16
N VAL A 135 -6.42 -17.34 -7.81
CA VAL A 135 -5.84 -18.52 -7.18
C VAL A 135 -4.56 -18.13 -6.45
N VAL A 136 -4.50 -18.40 -5.16
CA VAL A 136 -3.37 -18.03 -4.30
C VAL A 136 -2.61 -19.29 -3.88
N LEU A 137 -1.41 -19.48 -4.42
CA LEU A 137 -0.55 -20.62 -4.12
C LEU A 137 0.35 -20.26 -2.92
N THR A 138 -0.04 -20.68 -1.73
CA THR A 138 0.63 -20.32 -0.48
C THR A 138 1.84 -21.21 -0.18
N LYS A 139 2.63 -20.79 0.80
CA LYS A 139 3.84 -21.49 1.27
C LYS A 139 4.93 -21.63 0.20
N TYR A 140 5.05 -20.62 -0.67
CA TYR A 140 6.07 -20.56 -1.71
C TYR A 140 7.50 -20.58 -1.16
N ASP A 141 7.74 -20.06 0.05
CA ASP A 141 9.01 -20.21 0.76
C ASP A 141 9.44 -21.66 0.90
N MET A 142 8.50 -22.59 1.14
CA MET A 142 8.83 -24.00 1.33
C MET A 142 9.24 -24.66 0.02
N LEU A 143 8.74 -24.16 -1.12
CA LEU A 143 9.20 -24.57 -2.44
C LEU A 143 10.61 -24.03 -2.70
N LEU A 144 10.86 -22.75 -2.39
CA LEU A 144 12.19 -22.15 -2.52
C LEU A 144 13.24 -22.89 -1.68
N ASP A 145 12.93 -23.15 -0.39
CA ASP A 145 13.80 -23.89 0.53
C ASP A 145 14.09 -25.31 0.00
N ARG A 146 13.08 -25.98 -0.58
CA ARG A 146 13.24 -27.31 -1.18
C ARG A 146 14.19 -27.27 -2.38
N VAL A 147 13.95 -26.33 -3.30
CA VAL A 147 14.77 -26.17 -4.50
C VAL A 147 16.21 -25.84 -4.12
N GLU A 148 16.42 -24.93 -3.18
CA GLU A 148 17.75 -24.55 -2.70
C GLU A 148 18.53 -25.76 -2.15
N ARG A 149 17.88 -26.64 -1.37
CA ARG A 149 18.51 -27.87 -0.84
C ARG A 149 18.84 -28.91 -1.90
N THR A 150 18.15 -28.90 -3.04
CA THR A 150 18.39 -29.83 -4.16
C THR A 150 19.50 -29.37 -5.11
N LEU A 151 20.01 -28.14 -4.95
CA LEU A 151 21.14 -27.66 -5.72
C LEU A 151 22.44 -28.28 -5.21
N ASP A 152 23.24 -28.85 -6.11
CA ASP A 152 24.55 -29.43 -5.76
C ASP A 152 25.45 -28.39 -5.07
N ASN A 153 26.13 -28.82 -4.01
CA ASN A 153 27.08 -28.01 -3.23
C ASN A 153 28.19 -27.36 -4.10
N SER A 154 28.54 -27.97 -5.23
CA SER A 154 29.50 -27.41 -6.20
C SER A 154 28.98 -26.18 -6.94
N SER A 155 27.65 -26.13 -7.18
CA SER A 155 26.96 -25.00 -7.82
C SER A 155 26.75 -23.84 -6.84
N LEU A 156 26.61 -24.14 -5.54
CA LEU A 156 26.36 -23.14 -4.49
C LEU A 156 27.62 -22.33 -4.12
N LYS A 157 28.81 -22.95 -4.09
CA LYS A 157 30.05 -22.29 -3.64
C LYS A 157 30.63 -21.23 -4.58
N ARG A 158 30.21 -21.18 -5.86
CA ARG A 158 30.79 -20.28 -6.88
C ARG A 158 29.90 -19.08 -7.24
N LEU A 159 28.68 -19.00 -6.72
CA LEU A 159 27.73 -17.95 -7.08
C LEU A 159 27.68 -16.86 -6.00
N ARG A 160 27.57 -15.60 -6.45
CA ARG A 160 27.17 -14.50 -5.57
C ARG A 160 25.75 -14.75 -5.04
N GLU A 161 25.45 -14.25 -3.84
CA GLU A 161 24.16 -14.47 -3.18
C GLU A 161 22.95 -14.08 -4.06
N ASP A 162 23.03 -12.96 -4.77
CA ASP A 162 21.95 -12.51 -5.67
C ASP A 162 21.75 -13.43 -6.88
N ALA A 163 22.85 -13.97 -7.41
CA ALA A 163 22.81 -14.90 -8.53
C ALA A 163 22.19 -16.24 -8.08
N LEU A 164 22.49 -16.67 -6.85
CA LEU A 164 21.89 -17.83 -6.23
C LEU A 164 20.39 -17.64 -6.04
N LYS A 165 19.95 -16.52 -5.43
CA LYS A 165 18.52 -16.19 -5.25
C LYS A 165 17.75 -16.23 -6.57
N LYS A 166 18.30 -15.62 -7.62
CA LYS A 166 17.69 -15.63 -8.97
C LYS A 166 17.59 -17.04 -9.54
N LEU A 167 18.61 -17.88 -9.35
CA LEU A 167 18.61 -19.26 -9.82
C LEU A 167 17.57 -20.12 -9.09
N VAL A 168 17.52 -20.02 -7.75
CA VAL A 168 16.54 -20.74 -6.91
C VAL A 168 15.13 -20.33 -7.32
N LYS A 169 14.85 -19.03 -7.43
CA LYS A 169 13.55 -18.51 -7.88
C LYS A 169 13.18 -19.05 -9.27
N LYS A 170 14.10 -18.99 -10.24
CA LYS A 170 13.85 -19.51 -11.60
C LYS A 170 13.50 -21.01 -11.59
N LYS A 171 14.19 -21.83 -10.80
CA LYS A 171 13.90 -23.26 -10.69
C LYS A 171 12.59 -23.52 -9.96
N ALA A 172 12.32 -22.80 -8.87
CA ALA A 172 11.05 -22.87 -8.15
C ALA A 172 9.87 -22.47 -9.04
N ASP A 173 10.00 -21.42 -9.85
CA ASP A 173 8.95 -21.01 -10.79
C ASP A 173 8.69 -22.06 -11.88
N ALA A 174 9.74 -22.74 -12.36
CA ALA A 174 9.60 -23.85 -13.29
C ALA A 174 8.87 -25.04 -12.65
N GLU A 175 9.25 -25.40 -11.43
CA GLU A 175 8.60 -26.49 -10.68
C GLU A 175 7.15 -26.13 -10.33
N LEU A 176 6.88 -24.91 -9.86
CA LEU A 176 5.54 -24.38 -9.60
C LEU A 176 4.66 -24.45 -10.86
N LYS A 177 5.23 -24.13 -12.02
CA LYS A 177 4.52 -24.20 -13.29
C LYS A 177 4.07 -25.61 -13.62
N ASP A 178 4.92 -26.59 -13.34
CA ASP A 178 4.66 -27.99 -13.65
C ASP A 178 3.67 -28.61 -12.65
N ILE A 179 3.84 -28.34 -11.34
CA ILE A 179 3.03 -28.97 -10.29
C ILE A 179 1.70 -28.26 -10.02
N CYS A 180 1.62 -26.94 -10.24
CA CYS A 180 0.43 -26.14 -9.94
C CYS A 180 -0.24 -25.56 -11.18
N ILE A 181 0.51 -24.75 -11.94
CA ILE A 181 -0.09 -23.86 -12.96
C ILE A 181 -0.62 -24.66 -14.14
N ARG A 182 0.15 -25.61 -14.68
CA ARG A 182 -0.29 -26.45 -15.81
C ARG A 182 -1.54 -27.30 -15.46
N PRO A 183 -1.58 -28.04 -14.33
CA PRO A 183 -2.80 -28.74 -13.92
C PRO A 183 -4.01 -27.81 -13.77
N LEU A 184 -3.84 -26.66 -13.12
CA LEU A 184 -4.90 -25.68 -12.92
C LEU A 184 -5.44 -25.16 -14.26
N GLN A 185 -4.57 -24.78 -15.19
CA GLN A 185 -4.95 -24.29 -16.52
C GLN A 185 -5.64 -25.37 -17.36
N LYS A 186 -5.11 -26.59 -17.33
CA LYS A 186 -5.69 -27.75 -18.02
C LYS A 186 -7.12 -28.01 -17.57
N PHE A 187 -7.36 -27.94 -16.26
CA PHE A 187 -8.69 -28.14 -15.69
C PHE A 187 -9.63 -26.97 -16.01
N ALA A 188 -9.16 -25.75 -15.79
CA ALA A 188 -9.96 -24.53 -15.97
C ALA A 188 -10.41 -24.31 -17.42
N GLY A 189 -9.66 -24.83 -18.40
CA GLY A 189 -9.92 -24.63 -19.83
C GLY A 189 -9.67 -23.20 -20.32
N ARG A 190 -9.24 -22.30 -19.44
CA ARG A 190 -8.87 -20.90 -19.73
C ARG A 190 -7.83 -20.41 -18.73
N HIS A 191 -7.21 -19.27 -19.02
CA HIS A 191 -6.31 -18.63 -18.07
C HIS A 191 -7.06 -18.25 -16.78
N ILE A 192 -6.56 -18.72 -15.64
CA ILE A 192 -7.02 -18.30 -14.31
C ILE A 192 -5.92 -17.42 -13.70
N PRO A 193 -6.26 -16.20 -13.24
CA PRO A 193 -5.33 -15.35 -12.52
C PRO A 193 -4.81 -16.07 -11.26
N HIS A 194 -3.50 -16.11 -11.09
CA HIS A 194 -2.89 -16.80 -9.96
C HIS A 194 -1.61 -16.10 -9.51
N ALA A 195 -1.30 -16.24 -8.21
CA ALA A 195 -0.08 -15.72 -7.63
C ALA A 195 0.47 -16.72 -6.60
N ALA A 196 1.79 -16.91 -6.58
CA ALA A 196 2.47 -17.68 -5.54
C ALA A 196 2.99 -16.75 -4.45
N ILE A 197 2.63 -17.07 -3.21
CA ILE A 197 2.82 -16.19 -2.05
C ILE A 197 3.61 -16.90 -0.98
N SER A 198 4.52 -16.16 -0.38
CA SER A 198 5.18 -16.51 0.86
C SER A 198 4.85 -15.48 1.92
N THR A 199 4.48 -15.97 3.10
CA THR A 199 4.27 -15.14 4.29
C THR A 199 5.50 -15.09 5.18
N LYS A 200 6.65 -15.65 4.76
CA LYS A 200 7.90 -15.52 5.51
C LYS A 200 8.65 -14.25 5.12
N GLY A 201 9.27 -13.59 6.10
CA GLY A 201 9.85 -12.25 5.99
C GLY A 201 10.82 -12.01 4.81
N ARG A 202 11.49 -13.05 4.30
CA ARG A 202 12.40 -12.92 3.13
C ARG A 202 11.71 -12.81 1.77
N HIS A 203 10.39 -13.02 1.72
CA HIS A 203 9.63 -13.12 0.47
C HIS A 203 8.32 -12.31 0.49
N LYS A 204 8.22 -11.30 1.36
CA LYS A 204 7.05 -10.41 1.47
C LYS A 204 6.73 -9.70 0.15
N GLU A 205 7.72 -9.50 -0.73
CA GLU A 205 7.57 -8.91 -2.06
C GLU A 205 6.59 -9.70 -2.95
N THR A 206 6.34 -10.98 -2.64
CA THR A 206 5.37 -11.82 -3.38
C THR A 206 3.92 -11.38 -3.18
N LEU A 207 3.61 -10.61 -2.13
CA LEU A 207 2.25 -10.09 -1.88
C LEU A 207 1.85 -8.99 -2.86
N ALA A 208 2.78 -8.11 -3.25
CA ALA A 208 2.46 -6.98 -4.10
C ALA A 208 1.87 -7.38 -5.47
N PRO A 209 2.41 -8.40 -6.18
CA PRO A 209 1.78 -8.95 -7.37
C PRO A 209 0.35 -9.44 -7.16
N LEU A 210 0.03 -10.08 -6.04
CA LEU A 210 -1.34 -10.52 -5.73
C LEU A 210 -2.29 -9.34 -5.57
N ILE A 211 -1.88 -8.31 -4.83
CA ILE A 211 -2.68 -7.10 -4.61
C ILE A 211 -2.89 -6.37 -5.93
N GLN A 212 -1.83 -6.12 -6.70
CA GLN A 212 -1.93 -5.47 -8.01
C GLN A 212 -2.83 -6.25 -8.98
N MET A 213 -2.73 -7.59 -8.99
CA MET A 213 -3.59 -8.45 -9.81
C MET A 213 -5.06 -8.34 -9.37
N THR A 214 -5.32 -8.39 -8.06
CA THR A 214 -6.67 -8.27 -7.50
C THR A 214 -7.27 -6.91 -7.86
N GLU A 215 -6.51 -5.83 -7.65
CA GLU A 215 -6.90 -4.45 -7.95
C GLU A 215 -7.25 -4.26 -9.43
N ASN A 216 -6.40 -4.76 -10.34
CA ASN A 216 -6.65 -4.70 -11.78
C ASN A 216 -7.91 -5.48 -12.19
N LEU A 217 -8.13 -6.67 -11.62
CA LEU A 217 -9.33 -7.45 -11.89
C LEU A 217 -10.58 -6.74 -11.36
N VAL A 218 -10.52 -6.15 -10.17
CA VAL A 218 -11.63 -5.37 -9.62
C VAL A 218 -11.93 -4.17 -10.53
N ARG A 219 -10.92 -3.43 -10.97
CA ARG A 219 -11.06 -2.30 -11.91
C ARG A 219 -11.76 -2.71 -13.22
N GLN A 220 -11.49 -3.91 -13.71
CA GLN A 220 -12.08 -4.41 -14.96
C GLN A 220 -13.54 -4.84 -14.81
N HIS A 221 -13.96 -5.31 -13.63
CA HIS A 221 -15.27 -5.92 -13.42
C HIS A 221 -16.25 -5.05 -12.62
N PHE A 222 -15.76 -4.02 -11.95
CA PHE A 222 -16.53 -3.11 -11.11
C PHE A 222 -16.34 -1.65 -11.52
N ALA A 223 -17.17 -0.77 -10.95
CA ALA A 223 -17.00 0.67 -11.09
C ALA A 223 -15.63 1.10 -10.54
N PRO A 224 -14.98 2.12 -11.12
CA PRO A 224 -13.65 2.58 -10.69
C PRO A 224 -13.49 2.81 -9.17
N GLU A 225 -14.58 3.20 -8.50
CA GLU A 225 -14.67 3.38 -7.06
C GLU A 225 -14.21 2.13 -6.30
N ALA A 226 -14.57 0.93 -6.75
CA ALA A 226 -14.16 -0.33 -6.09
C ALA A 226 -12.65 -0.58 -6.19
N SER A 227 -12.02 -0.15 -7.28
CA SER A 227 -10.57 -0.24 -7.51
C SER A 227 -9.80 0.72 -6.60
N VAL A 228 -10.30 1.95 -6.43
CA VAL A 228 -9.79 2.89 -5.42
C VAL A 228 -9.91 2.28 -4.02
N MET A 229 -11.05 1.66 -3.69
CA MET A 229 -11.24 1.01 -2.38
C MET A 229 -10.27 -0.13 -2.14
N THR A 230 -9.99 -0.95 -3.16
CA THR A 230 -8.98 -2.01 -3.07
C THR A 230 -7.61 -1.43 -2.75
N SER A 231 -7.25 -0.33 -3.41
CA SER A 231 -5.99 0.38 -3.19
C SER A 231 -5.89 1.02 -1.80
N ILE A 232 -7.00 1.50 -1.23
CA ILE A 232 -7.07 2.06 0.13
C ILE A 232 -7.03 0.94 1.19
N ALA A 233 -7.68 -0.19 0.97
CA ALA A 233 -7.77 -1.25 1.97
C ALA A 233 -6.45 -2.00 2.19
N GLN A 234 -5.69 -2.25 1.12
CA GLN A 234 -4.42 -2.99 1.18
C GLN A 234 -3.29 -2.21 1.88
N ARG A 235 -2.34 -2.92 2.50
CA ARG A 235 -1.15 -2.37 3.19
C ARG A 235 0.15 -3.02 2.70
N VAL A 236 0.27 -3.21 1.39
CA VAL A 236 1.40 -3.90 0.75
C VAL A 236 2.13 -3.00 -0.25
N ASP A 237 1.40 -2.29 -1.10
CA ASP A 237 1.96 -1.54 -2.22
C ASP A 237 1.71 -0.02 -2.09
N PRO A 238 2.75 0.79 -1.79
CA PRO A 238 2.63 2.24 -1.73
C PRO A 238 2.29 2.87 -3.09
N ARG A 239 2.64 2.25 -4.22
CA ARG A 239 2.33 2.82 -5.55
C ARG A 239 0.83 2.87 -5.79
N LEU A 240 0.11 1.87 -5.30
CA LEU A 240 -1.35 1.88 -5.33
C LEU A 240 -1.94 2.99 -4.44
N LYS A 241 -1.30 3.34 -3.33
CA LYS A 241 -1.69 4.51 -2.49
C LYS A 241 -1.51 5.83 -3.23
N ILE A 242 -0.39 5.99 -3.92
CA ILE A 242 -0.11 7.18 -4.73
C ILE A 242 -1.13 7.29 -5.88
N ASN A 243 -1.37 6.20 -6.61
CA ASN A 243 -2.36 6.16 -7.69
C ASN A 243 -3.78 6.47 -7.18
N ALA A 244 -4.17 5.90 -6.04
CA ALA A 244 -5.45 6.19 -5.40
C ALA A 244 -5.56 7.65 -4.94
N SER A 245 -4.48 8.24 -4.42
CA SER A 245 -4.43 9.65 -4.02
C SER A 245 -4.64 10.57 -5.22
N ILE A 246 -4.01 10.24 -6.36
CA ILE A 246 -4.21 10.92 -7.64
C ILE A 246 -5.65 10.81 -8.11
N GLU A 247 -6.23 9.62 -8.05
CA GLU A 247 -7.59 9.38 -8.53
C GLU A 247 -8.64 10.11 -7.67
N VAL A 248 -8.52 10.04 -6.33
CA VAL A 248 -9.39 10.76 -5.40
C VAL A 248 -9.27 12.27 -5.61
N GLY A 249 -8.04 12.79 -5.70
CA GLY A 249 -7.77 14.20 -5.94
C GLY A 249 -8.37 14.71 -7.24
N LYS A 250 -8.13 14.02 -8.37
CA LYS A 250 -8.70 14.34 -9.70
C LYS A 250 -10.22 14.46 -9.71
N ARG A 251 -10.90 13.58 -8.97
CA ARG A 251 -12.36 13.50 -8.92
C ARG A 251 -12.99 14.58 -8.06
N ARG A 252 -12.34 14.93 -6.94
CA ARG A 252 -12.94 15.82 -5.94
C ARG A 252 -12.59 17.29 -6.14
N TYR A 253 -11.30 17.61 -6.25
CA TYR A 253 -10.89 19.00 -6.08
C TYR A 253 -9.67 19.43 -6.91
N TRP A 254 -8.80 18.54 -7.42
CA TRP A 254 -7.58 18.98 -8.12
C TRP A 254 -7.86 19.82 -9.36
N LYS A 255 -8.86 19.45 -10.18
CA LYS A 255 -9.24 20.24 -11.37
C LYS A 255 -9.65 21.67 -11.02
N VAL A 256 -10.29 21.83 -9.86
CA VAL A 256 -10.74 23.15 -9.38
C VAL A 256 -9.58 23.89 -8.72
N LEU A 257 -8.76 23.20 -7.91
CA LEU A 257 -7.61 23.80 -7.24
C LEU A 257 -6.54 24.29 -8.21
N VAL A 258 -6.33 23.66 -9.37
CA VAL A 258 -5.33 24.15 -10.33
C VAL A 258 -5.84 25.29 -11.20
N SER A 259 -7.14 25.62 -11.14
CA SER A 259 -7.72 26.74 -11.86
C SER A 259 -7.60 28.04 -11.08
N SER A 260 -6.97 29.04 -11.69
CA SER A 260 -6.74 30.39 -11.13
C SER A 260 -8.02 31.06 -10.58
N ALA A 261 -9.19 30.73 -11.11
CA ALA A 261 -10.48 31.25 -10.66
C ALA A 261 -10.93 30.74 -9.28
N ALA A 262 -10.49 29.55 -8.86
CA ALA A 262 -10.97 28.91 -7.63
C ALA A 262 -10.42 29.56 -6.34
N PHE A 263 -9.25 30.20 -6.41
CA PHE A 263 -8.62 30.83 -5.25
C PHE A 263 -9.18 32.22 -4.90
N LYS A 264 -10.06 32.80 -5.73
CA LYS A 264 -10.65 34.12 -5.45
C LYS A 264 -11.58 34.11 -4.23
N ASN A 265 -12.21 32.98 -3.90
CA ASN A 265 -13.25 32.89 -2.86
C ASN A 265 -13.00 31.82 -1.78
N CYS A 266 -11.88 31.07 -1.85
CA CYS A 266 -11.58 29.99 -0.90
C CYS A 266 -10.44 30.38 0.04
N VAL A 267 -10.57 30.07 1.34
CA VAL A 267 -9.46 30.16 2.29
C VAL A 267 -8.49 29.04 1.97
N VAL A 268 -7.26 29.39 1.57
CA VAL A 268 -6.18 28.43 1.22
C VAL A 268 -6.01 27.34 2.27
N GLN A 269 -6.11 27.69 3.55
CA GLN A 269 -6.01 26.76 4.66
C GLN A 269 -7.12 25.69 4.65
N ASP A 270 -8.34 26.04 4.24
CA ASP A 270 -9.45 25.08 4.13
C ASP A 270 -9.20 24.10 2.97
N CYS A 271 -8.70 24.60 1.84
CA CYS A 271 -8.29 23.76 0.72
C CYS A 271 -7.18 22.77 1.12
N LEU A 272 -6.16 23.25 1.84
CA LEU A 272 -5.09 22.39 2.37
C LEU A 272 -5.63 21.38 3.38
N ASN A 273 -6.55 21.76 4.25
CA ASN A 273 -7.17 20.85 5.21
C ASN A 273 -7.93 19.72 4.52
N VAL A 274 -8.71 20.03 3.48
CA VAL A 274 -9.44 19.03 2.69
C VAL A 274 -8.45 18.11 1.97
N LEU A 275 -7.46 18.69 1.29
CA LEU A 275 -6.44 17.94 0.55
C LEU A 275 -5.68 16.99 1.48
N HIS A 276 -5.19 17.51 2.60
CA HIS A 276 -4.46 16.74 3.60
C HIS A 276 -5.30 15.58 4.14
N THR A 277 -6.55 15.86 4.51
CA THR A 277 -7.46 14.85 5.06
C THR A 277 -7.71 13.73 4.06
N ASP A 278 -7.94 14.07 2.79
CA ASP A 278 -8.21 13.08 1.75
C ASP A 278 -6.98 12.24 1.40
N ILE A 279 -5.79 12.86 1.31
CA ILE A 279 -4.54 12.10 1.07
C ILE A 279 -4.27 11.17 2.25
N VAL A 280 -4.25 11.67 3.49
CA VAL A 280 -4.01 10.82 4.67
C VAL A 280 -4.99 9.65 4.75
N ALA A 281 -6.27 9.89 4.46
CA ALA A 281 -7.30 8.84 4.48
C ALA A 281 -7.05 7.73 3.43
N VAL A 282 -6.49 8.05 2.26
CA VAL A 282 -6.15 7.04 1.24
C VAL A 282 -5.04 6.09 1.71
N TRP A 283 -4.08 6.61 2.48
CA TRP A 283 -2.94 5.84 2.96
C TRP A 283 -3.33 4.81 4.03
N ASN A 284 -4.41 5.06 4.78
CA ASN A 284 -5.02 4.08 5.69
C ASN A 284 -4.03 3.50 6.72
N PHE A 285 -3.22 4.38 7.32
CA PHE A 285 -2.36 4.03 8.45
C PHE A 285 -3.20 3.73 9.69
N HIS A 286 -2.71 2.81 10.54
CA HIS A 286 -3.31 2.56 11.85
C HIS A 286 -2.88 3.67 12.83
N ASP A 287 -3.66 4.75 12.87
CA ASP A 287 -3.39 5.97 13.65
C ASP A 287 -4.54 6.26 14.63
N PRO A 288 -4.69 5.45 15.70
CA PRO A 288 -5.80 5.57 16.66
C PRO A 288 -5.82 6.92 17.38
N HIS A 289 -4.66 7.58 17.48
CA HIS A 289 -4.50 8.90 18.09
C HIS A 289 -4.62 10.06 17.11
N CYS A 290 -4.93 9.81 15.84
CA CYS A 290 -5.11 10.82 14.79
C CYS A 290 -3.91 11.78 14.66
N HIS A 291 -2.70 11.30 14.88
CA HIS A 291 -1.46 12.09 14.76
C HIS A 291 -1.28 12.69 13.37
N LEU A 292 -1.65 11.98 12.30
CA LEU A 292 -1.60 12.50 10.93
C LEU A 292 -2.65 13.57 10.69
N HIS A 293 -3.74 13.62 11.46
CA HIS A 293 -4.73 14.69 11.35
C HIS A 293 -4.46 15.87 12.30
N SER A 294 -3.43 15.76 13.15
CA SER A 294 -3.07 16.77 14.15
C SER A 294 -2.64 18.11 13.55
N LYS A 295 -2.78 19.19 14.33
CA LYS A 295 -2.36 20.54 13.91
C LYS A 295 -0.85 20.60 13.76
N GLU A 296 -0.13 19.88 14.61
CA GLU A 296 1.31 19.79 14.65
C GLU A 296 1.84 19.20 13.34
N PHE A 297 1.33 18.04 12.92
CA PHE A 297 1.77 17.43 11.67
C PHE A 297 1.43 18.28 10.44
N ARG A 298 0.23 18.86 10.37
CA ARG A 298 -0.12 19.80 9.28
C ARG A 298 0.85 20.97 9.21
N THR A 299 1.21 21.54 10.36
CA THR A 299 2.17 22.66 10.45
C THR A 299 3.56 22.23 10.01
N LEU A 300 3.99 21.01 10.33
CA LEU A 300 5.27 20.48 9.86
C LEU A 300 5.34 20.41 8.33
N ILE A 301 4.27 19.94 7.68
CA ILE A 301 4.23 19.87 6.21
C ILE A 301 4.20 21.27 5.58
N VAL A 302 3.44 22.22 6.13
CA VAL A 302 3.44 23.61 5.64
C VAL A 302 4.83 24.23 5.76
N ASN A 303 5.48 24.10 6.92
CA ASN A 303 6.82 24.65 7.15
C ASN A 303 7.88 24.04 6.23
N MET A 304 7.72 22.76 5.86
CA MET A 304 8.60 22.11 4.89
C MET A 304 8.46 22.75 3.51
N VAL A 305 7.23 23.01 3.06
CA VAL A 305 6.97 23.69 1.79
C VAL A 305 7.57 25.09 1.78
N ASP A 306 7.34 25.88 2.84
CA ASP A 306 7.81 27.26 2.91
C ASP A 306 9.35 27.36 2.98
N LYS A 307 10.03 26.47 3.73
CA LYS A 307 11.51 26.47 3.87
C LYS A 307 12.25 26.18 2.56
N LEU A 308 11.65 25.40 1.67
CA LEU A 308 12.26 24.97 0.41
C LEU A 308 11.96 25.94 -0.75
N ASP A 309 11.00 26.85 -0.55
CA ASP A 309 10.67 27.91 -1.50
C ASP A 309 11.58 29.16 -1.37
N ASP A 310 12.22 29.37 -0.21
CA ASP A 310 13.17 30.48 0.06
C ASP A 310 14.65 30.06 -0.13
N GLU A 311 15.47 30.90 -0.80
CA GLU A 311 16.92 30.70 -1.01
C GLU A 311 17.76 31.13 0.22
N PRO A 312 19.01 30.61 0.38
CA PRO A 312 19.36 29.52 1.27
C PRO A 312 19.19 29.82 2.79
N ALA A 313 18.92 28.76 3.53
CA ALA A 313 18.70 28.71 4.97
C ALA A 313 19.72 29.50 5.82
N ASN A 314 19.19 30.32 6.74
CA ASN A 314 19.95 30.82 7.87
C ASN A 314 20.24 29.66 8.85
N PRO A 315 21.51 29.31 9.18
CA PRO A 315 21.86 28.09 9.92
C PRO A 315 21.46 28.06 11.40
N ALA A 316 20.81 29.10 11.92
CA ALA A 316 20.72 29.36 13.36
C ALA A 316 19.50 28.74 14.08
N GLN A 317 18.79 27.77 13.51
CA GLN A 317 17.71 27.05 14.22
C GLN A 317 17.98 25.55 14.23
N THR A 318 18.90 25.16 15.11
CA THR A 318 19.32 23.78 15.35
C THR A 318 18.30 23.07 16.25
N ILE A 319 17.97 21.82 15.92
CA ILE A 319 16.97 21.00 16.62
C ILE A 319 17.66 19.70 17.03
N ALA A 320 17.41 19.25 18.26
CA ALA A 320 18.12 18.14 18.86
C ALA A 320 17.35 16.83 18.67
N ILE A 321 17.59 16.14 17.55
CA ILE A 321 17.21 14.74 17.41
C ILE A 321 18.27 13.89 18.14
N GLY A 322 17.86 13.04 19.09
CA GLY A 322 18.78 12.25 19.90
C GLY A 322 19.73 11.36 19.08
N LEU A 323 20.95 11.15 19.59
CA LEU A 323 22.05 10.40 18.95
C LEU A 323 21.66 9.03 18.32
N PRO A 324 20.77 8.19 18.90
CA PRO A 324 20.41 6.90 18.31
C PRO A 324 19.63 6.99 16.98
N ILE A 325 18.99 8.13 16.71
CA ILE A 325 18.09 8.34 15.56
C ILE A 325 18.89 8.76 14.31
N VAL A 326 20.05 9.41 14.50
CA VAL A 326 20.95 9.81 13.40
C VAL A 326 21.38 8.59 12.56
N GLY A 327 21.64 7.45 13.21
CA GLY A 327 21.98 6.20 12.52
C GLY A 327 20.83 5.64 11.67
N THR A 328 19.59 5.70 12.16
CA THR A 328 18.40 5.25 11.41
C THR A 328 18.12 6.16 10.23
N ILE A 329 18.25 7.49 10.41
CA ILE A 329 18.12 8.46 9.32
C ILE A 329 19.16 8.19 8.23
N ALA A 330 20.44 8.01 8.60
CA ALA A 330 21.51 7.70 7.65
C ALA A 330 21.26 6.38 6.88
N GLY A 331 20.69 5.37 7.54
CA GLY A 331 20.28 4.11 6.92
C GLY A 331 19.18 4.31 5.87
N ILE A 332 18.11 5.04 6.22
CA ILE A 332 17.01 5.35 5.30
C ILE A 332 17.48 6.26 4.14
N MET A 333 18.36 7.22 4.40
CA MET A 333 18.94 8.10 3.38
C MET A 333 19.78 7.32 2.36
N SER A 334 20.67 6.44 2.85
CA SER A 334 21.51 5.60 1.99
C SER A 334 20.66 4.70 1.09
N ALA A 335 19.52 4.24 1.61
CA ALA A 335 18.52 3.46 0.91
C ALA A 335 17.80 4.25 -0.20
N LEU A 336 17.47 5.52 0.03
CA LEU A 336 16.71 6.37 -0.90
C LEU A 336 17.55 7.03 -2.00
N ALA A 337 18.86 7.26 -1.79
CA ALA A 337 19.66 8.05 -2.76
C ALA A 337 21.16 7.68 -2.87
N GLY A 338 21.61 6.58 -2.28
CA GLY A 338 23.04 6.20 -2.25
C GLY A 338 23.83 6.90 -1.13
N PRO A 339 25.13 6.60 -0.97
CA PRO A 339 25.91 7.09 0.16
C PRO A 339 26.12 8.61 0.07
N ALA A 340 25.39 9.35 0.89
CA ALA A 340 25.60 10.78 1.13
C ALA A 340 25.95 11.00 2.61
N ALA A 341 26.64 12.11 2.91
CA ALA A 341 27.00 12.47 4.27
C ALA A 341 25.73 12.63 5.15
N PRO A 342 25.78 12.28 6.46
CA PRO A 342 24.65 12.46 7.34
C PRO A 342 24.28 13.95 7.44
N ILE A 343 23.10 14.32 6.95
CA ILE A 343 22.54 15.66 7.07
C ILE A 343 21.64 15.69 8.31
N VAL A 344 21.94 16.59 9.25
CA VAL A 344 21.07 16.86 10.40
C VAL A 344 19.94 17.77 9.92
N VAL A 345 18.72 17.25 9.88
CA VAL A 345 17.55 18.02 9.45
C VAL A 345 16.76 18.52 10.66
N PRO A 346 16.50 19.83 10.78
CA PRO A 346 15.70 20.38 11.85
C PRO A 346 14.18 20.26 11.60
N ILE A 347 13.46 19.51 12.45
CA ILE A 347 11.99 19.46 12.51
C ILE A 347 11.46 20.27 13.71
N ALA A 348 10.95 21.48 13.49
CA ALA A 348 10.12 22.19 14.46
C ALA A 348 8.77 22.53 13.84
N ALA A 349 7.70 22.32 14.60
CA ALA A 349 6.42 22.97 14.36
C ALA A 349 6.52 24.43 14.81
N SER A 350 7.30 25.24 14.09
CA SER A 350 7.30 26.69 14.29
C SER A 350 5.94 27.22 13.83
N VAL A 351 5.27 28.04 14.65
CA VAL A 351 4.09 28.77 14.19
C VAL A 351 4.57 29.90 13.30
N VAL A 352 4.68 29.62 12.01
CA VAL A 352 4.67 30.64 10.98
C VAL A 352 3.64 30.20 9.95
N LEU A 353 2.37 30.26 10.32
CA LEU A 353 1.28 30.39 9.34
C LEU A 353 1.35 31.80 8.75
N ALA A 354 2.48 32.14 8.11
CA ALA A 354 2.61 33.34 7.31
C ALA A 354 1.75 33.13 6.07
N LEU A 355 0.50 33.56 6.23
CA LEU A 355 -0.55 33.74 5.23
C LEU A 355 0.00 33.62 3.82
N TRP A 356 -0.27 32.49 3.15
CA TRP A 356 -0.01 32.35 1.71
C TRP A 356 -0.65 33.55 1.02
N VAL A 357 0.19 34.50 0.57
CA VAL A 357 -0.25 35.77 0.00
C VAL A 357 -0.99 35.47 -1.30
N ARG A 358 -2.07 36.22 -1.60
CA ARG A 358 -3.00 35.95 -2.72
C ARG A 358 -2.42 36.17 -4.13
N ASP A 359 -1.11 35.97 -4.33
CA ASP A 359 -0.59 35.76 -5.67
C ASP A 359 -0.94 34.33 -6.10
N VAL A 360 -1.77 34.22 -7.13
CA VAL A 360 -2.32 32.94 -7.60
C VAL A 360 -1.23 31.95 -8.01
N HIS A 361 -0.10 32.43 -8.57
CA HIS A 361 1.00 31.56 -9.00
C HIS A 361 1.78 31.00 -7.80
N VAL A 362 2.09 31.86 -6.82
CA VAL A 362 2.74 31.46 -5.57
C VAL A 362 1.88 30.46 -4.80
N VAL A 363 0.56 30.68 -4.76
CA VAL A 363 -0.39 29.77 -4.11
C VAL A 363 -0.42 28.42 -4.83
N LEU A 364 -0.51 28.39 -6.16
CA LEU A 364 -0.53 27.15 -6.95
C LEU A 364 0.74 26.33 -6.77
N ARG A 365 1.92 26.97 -6.83
CA ARG A 365 3.21 26.33 -6.57
C ARG A 365 3.25 25.68 -5.19
N ARG A 366 2.86 26.39 -4.14
CA ARG A 366 2.83 25.86 -2.78
C ARG A 366 1.85 24.70 -2.63
N PHE A 367 0.71 24.72 -3.34
CA PHE A 367 -0.20 23.57 -3.40
C PHE A 367 0.43 22.34 -4.06
N MET A 368 1.17 22.52 -5.16
CA MET A 368 1.89 21.43 -5.81
C MET A 368 2.91 20.81 -4.86
N CYS A 369 3.76 21.65 -4.23
CA CYS A 369 4.75 21.20 -3.26
C CYS A 369 4.08 20.46 -2.10
N TYR A 370 3.04 21.03 -1.49
CA TYR A 370 2.35 20.42 -0.36
C TYR A 370 1.79 19.03 -0.68
N LEU A 371 1.16 18.89 -1.83
CA LEU A 371 0.56 17.64 -2.28
C LEU A 371 1.62 16.56 -2.51
N ILE A 372 2.69 16.91 -3.24
CA ILE A 372 3.78 15.98 -3.56
C ILE A 372 4.54 15.62 -2.28
N ASP A 373 4.95 16.61 -1.49
CA ASP A 373 5.70 16.42 -0.26
C ASP A 373 4.93 15.59 0.77
N LEU A 374 3.62 15.87 0.98
CA LEU A 374 2.80 15.06 1.88
C LEU A 374 2.77 13.60 1.41
N THR A 375 2.60 13.37 0.11
CA THR A 375 2.55 12.01 -0.44
C THR A 375 3.89 11.29 -0.27
N LEU A 376 5.01 11.96 -0.49
CA LEU A 376 6.35 11.38 -0.34
C LEU A 376 6.73 11.17 1.14
N VAL A 377 6.30 12.06 2.04
CA VAL A 377 6.43 11.84 3.49
C VAL A 377 5.65 10.62 3.92
N LEU A 378 4.42 10.43 3.45
CA LEU A 378 3.63 9.23 3.76
C LEU A 378 4.25 7.96 3.14
N GLN A 379 4.91 8.05 1.98
CA GLN A 379 5.70 6.94 1.42
C GLN A 379 6.90 6.58 2.31
N THR A 380 7.63 7.59 2.79
CA THR A 380 8.72 7.38 3.75
C THR A 380 8.20 6.85 5.08
N LEU A 381 7.03 7.30 5.51
CA LEU A 381 6.37 6.80 6.72
C LEU A 381 6.00 5.32 6.60
N TYR A 382 5.54 4.91 5.43
CA TYR A 382 5.26 3.52 5.10
C TYR A 382 6.53 2.66 5.13
N LEU A 383 7.68 3.19 4.67
CA LEU A 383 8.97 2.49 4.77
C LEU A 383 9.34 2.19 6.23
N VAL A 384 9.08 3.13 7.16
CA VAL A 384 9.50 3.02 8.56
C VAL A 384 8.46 2.44 9.51
N SER A 385 7.19 2.37 9.10
CA SER A 385 6.07 1.90 9.94
C SER A 385 5.61 0.53 9.44
N GLU A 386 6.08 -0.55 10.06
CA GLU A 386 5.67 -1.92 9.70
C GLU A 386 4.26 -2.25 10.20
N SER A 387 3.17 -1.83 9.54
CA SER A 387 1.76 -2.20 9.85
C SER A 387 1.25 -2.01 11.29
N HIS A 388 2.10 -1.54 12.20
CA HIS A 388 1.81 -1.33 13.61
C HIS A 388 1.14 0.02 13.84
N GLU A 389 0.71 0.23 15.08
CA GLU A 389 0.23 1.53 15.54
C GLU A 389 1.26 2.63 15.29
N LEU A 390 0.77 3.72 14.72
CA LEU A 390 1.59 4.83 14.30
C LEU A 390 2.04 5.67 15.51
N SER A 391 3.35 5.79 15.71
CA SER A 391 3.93 6.64 16.76
C SER A 391 4.32 8.02 16.22
N ARG A 392 4.34 9.05 17.08
CA ARG A 392 4.84 10.38 16.68
C ARG A 392 6.31 10.35 16.29
N ARG A 393 7.09 9.45 16.90
CA ARG A 393 8.49 9.21 16.55
C ARG A 393 8.64 8.70 15.12
N ALA A 394 7.82 7.73 14.69
CA ALA A 394 7.83 7.25 13.32
C ALA A 394 7.52 8.38 12.32
N ILE A 395 6.54 9.23 12.64
CA ILE A 395 6.20 10.40 11.81
C ILE A 395 7.38 11.38 11.73
N LYS A 396 7.98 11.75 12.87
CA LYS A 396 9.16 12.63 12.92
C LYS A 396 10.33 12.05 12.11
N LEU A 397 10.60 10.76 12.28
CA LEU A 397 11.66 10.07 11.54
C LEU A 397 11.40 10.12 10.03
N ALA A 398 10.18 9.84 9.59
CA ALA A 398 9.83 9.86 8.18
C ALA A 398 10.00 11.26 7.56
N VAL A 399 9.55 12.30 8.26
CA VAL A 399 9.74 13.69 7.83
C VAL A 399 11.23 14.04 7.76
N ALA A 400 12.03 13.63 8.76
CA ALA A 400 13.46 13.93 8.81
C ALA A 400 14.20 13.25 7.67
N SER A 401 13.91 11.96 7.45
CA SER A 401 14.50 11.16 6.38
C SER A 401 14.13 11.69 5.00
N TYR A 402 12.89 12.15 4.80
CA TYR A 402 12.48 12.77 3.54
C TYR A 402 13.24 14.07 3.28
N LEU A 403 13.22 15.01 4.22
CA LEU A 403 13.91 16.30 4.12
C LEU A 403 15.43 16.15 3.94
N ALA A 404 16.02 15.11 4.52
CA ALA A 404 17.45 14.85 4.38
C ALA A 404 17.81 14.23 3.03
N SER A 405 16.82 13.69 2.31
CA SER A 405 17.03 13.04 1.03
C SER A 405 17.18 14.06 -0.12
N PRO A 406 18.03 13.78 -1.13
CA PRO A 406 18.13 14.62 -2.34
C PRO A 406 16.78 14.83 -3.04
N MET A 407 15.89 13.84 -2.95
CA MET A 407 14.55 13.87 -3.53
C MET A 407 13.74 15.09 -3.09
N SER A 408 13.84 15.52 -1.82
CA SER A 408 13.12 16.70 -1.33
C SER A 408 13.56 17.98 -2.05
N GLY A 409 14.87 18.18 -2.27
CA GLY A 409 15.37 19.32 -3.03
C GLY A 409 15.01 19.25 -4.52
N GLU A 410 15.16 18.06 -5.13
CA GLU A 410 14.87 17.88 -6.56
C GLU A 410 13.40 18.13 -6.93
N VAL A 411 12.46 17.73 -6.08
CA VAL A 411 11.03 17.98 -6.28
C VAL A 411 10.77 19.48 -6.39
N HIS A 412 11.30 20.25 -5.44
CA HIS A 412 11.13 21.69 -5.39
C HIS A 412 11.82 22.39 -6.57
N THR A 413 13.03 21.97 -6.95
CA THR A 413 13.70 22.47 -8.16
C THR A 413 12.87 22.23 -9.43
N LYS A 414 12.33 21.02 -9.62
CA LYS A 414 11.50 20.70 -10.79
C LYS A 414 10.18 21.48 -10.83
N ILE A 415 9.59 21.77 -9.67
CA ILE A 415 8.38 22.61 -9.59
C ILE A 415 8.74 24.07 -9.89
N GLN A 416 9.86 24.58 -9.38
CA GLN A 416 10.35 25.93 -9.67
C GLN A 416 10.65 26.14 -11.15
N GLU A 417 11.32 25.18 -11.81
CA GLU A 417 11.58 25.22 -13.24
C GLU A 417 10.29 25.24 -14.06
N TYR A 418 9.30 24.44 -13.64
CA TYR A 418 7.98 24.40 -14.28
C TYR A 418 7.21 25.71 -14.12
N ASP A 419 7.20 26.28 -12.91
CA ASP A 419 6.55 27.56 -12.59
C ASP A 419 7.15 28.72 -13.41
N ARG A 420 8.48 28.79 -13.54
CA ARG A 420 9.16 29.77 -14.41
C ARG A 420 8.71 29.66 -15.87
N GLY A 421 8.45 28.44 -16.36
CA GLY A 421 7.96 28.18 -17.71
C GLY A 421 6.47 28.49 -17.93
N LEU A 422 5.65 28.44 -16.87
CA LEU A 422 4.21 28.73 -16.90
C LEU A 422 3.90 30.20 -17.20
N THR A 423 4.75 31.12 -16.75
CA THR A 423 4.65 32.57 -17.00
C THR A 423 4.56 32.94 -18.49
N PHE A 424 4.83 32.01 -19.41
CA PHE A 424 4.89 32.21 -20.86
C PHE A 424 3.71 31.59 -21.64
N LEU A 425 2.79 30.82 -21.02
CA LEU A 425 1.79 30.01 -21.74
C LEU A 425 0.34 30.19 -21.23
N GLU A 426 -0.59 30.52 -22.14
CA GLU A 426 -2.02 30.77 -21.85
C GLU A 426 -2.87 29.52 -21.50
N HIS A 427 -2.29 28.32 -21.36
CA HIS A 427 -3.01 27.04 -21.14
C HIS A 427 -2.51 26.28 -19.88
N ALA A 428 -2.47 26.97 -18.72
CA ALA A 428 -1.82 26.53 -17.48
C ALA A 428 -2.46 25.32 -16.77
N ASP A 429 -3.79 25.22 -16.73
CA ASP A 429 -4.50 24.33 -15.80
C ASP A 429 -4.29 22.82 -16.07
N ARG A 430 -4.33 22.40 -17.35
CA ARG A 430 -4.18 20.97 -17.72
C ARG A 430 -2.74 20.49 -17.53
N ASN A 431 -1.78 21.35 -17.90
CA ASN A 431 -0.36 21.04 -17.80
C ASN A 431 0.10 20.92 -16.34
N THR A 432 -0.52 21.68 -15.42
CA THR A 432 -0.15 21.66 -14.00
C THR A 432 -0.53 20.33 -13.34
N LEU A 433 -1.75 19.84 -13.62
CA LEU A 433 -2.20 18.55 -13.13
C LEU A 433 -1.30 17.41 -13.64
N ASP A 434 -0.96 17.43 -14.93
CA ASP A 434 -0.09 16.42 -15.53
C ASP A 434 1.32 16.46 -14.90
N LYS A 435 1.84 17.65 -14.55
CA LYS A 435 3.12 17.79 -13.85
C LYS A 435 3.09 17.21 -12.44
N ILE A 436 2.02 17.45 -11.68
CA ILE A 436 1.85 16.85 -10.34
C ILE A 436 1.91 15.33 -10.44
N ILE A 437 1.15 14.76 -11.38
CA ILE A 437 1.08 13.31 -11.59
C ILE A 437 2.44 12.75 -11.99
N GLU A 438 3.13 13.40 -12.94
CA GLU A 438 4.46 13.02 -13.39
C GLU A 438 5.43 12.91 -12.21
N LEU A 439 5.49 13.94 -11.35
CA LEU A 439 6.39 13.96 -10.20
C LEU A 439 6.04 12.90 -9.16
N MET A 440 4.75 12.77 -8.81
CA MET A 440 4.30 11.75 -7.86
C MET A 440 4.63 10.32 -8.34
N GLN A 441 4.47 10.06 -9.64
CA GLN A 441 4.77 8.76 -10.23
C GLN A 441 6.27 8.51 -10.36
N PHE A 442 7.04 9.53 -10.76
CA PHE A 442 8.49 9.44 -10.92
C PHE A 442 9.19 9.08 -9.60
N TYR A 443 8.78 9.69 -8.49
CA TYR A 443 9.34 9.46 -7.18
C TYR A 443 8.67 8.31 -6.40
N SER A 444 7.78 7.54 -7.04
CA SER A 444 7.10 6.41 -6.41
C SER A 444 7.99 5.17 -6.28
N ILE A 445 8.14 4.67 -5.05
CA ILE A 445 8.95 3.49 -4.75
C ILE A 445 8.06 2.25 -4.85
N GLY A 446 8.49 1.24 -5.61
CA GLY A 446 7.75 -0.03 -5.74
C GLY A 446 7.93 -0.93 -4.51
N ALA A 447 6.96 -1.83 -4.28
CA ALA A 447 6.95 -2.74 -3.13
C ALA A 447 8.20 -3.66 -3.00
N GLU A 448 8.77 -4.10 -4.12
CA GLU A 448 10.03 -4.88 -4.13
C GLU A 448 11.17 -4.04 -3.54
N ARG A 449 11.34 -2.81 -4.04
CA ARG A 449 12.36 -1.89 -3.53
C ARG A 449 12.10 -1.55 -2.07
N ILE A 450 10.86 -1.26 -1.67
CA ILE A 450 10.49 -1.05 -0.26
C ILE A 450 10.96 -2.20 0.62
N SER A 451 10.70 -3.44 0.20
CA SER A 451 11.08 -4.64 0.98
C SER A 451 12.60 -4.75 1.13
N GLU A 452 13.35 -4.47 0.05
CA GLU A 452 14.83 -4.41 0.09
C GLU A 452 15.34 -3.33 1.05
N LEU A 453 14.70 -2.15 1.06
CA LEU A 453 15.09 -1.03 1.91
C LEU A 453 14.76 -1.31 3.38
N GLN A 454 13.59 -1.86 3.68
CA GLN A 454 13.19 -2.25 5.03
C GLN A 454 14.18 -3.25 5.65
N ALA A 455 14.66 -4.21 4.88
CA ALA A 455 15.66 -5.18 5.36
C ALA A 455 17.00 -4.53 5.77
N GLN A 456 17.29 -3.32 5.31
CA GLN A 456 18.52 -2.58 5.62
C GLN A 456 18.34 -1.57 6.76
N ILE A 457 17.10 -1.24 7.13
CA ILE A 457 16.81 -0.27 8.18
C ILE A 457 16.85 -0.98 9.54
N PRO A 458 17.69 -0.52 10.49
CA PRO A 458 17.71 -1.09 11.84
C PRO A 458 16.37 -0.85 12.55
N ALA A 459 15.79 -1.89 13.16
CA ALA A 459 14.51 -1.84 13.88
C ALA A 459 14.52 -1.01 15.20
N VAL A 460 15.49 -0.12 15.38
CA VAL A 460 15.79 0.50 16.68
C VAL A 460 14.72 1.54 17.06
N GLY A 461 13.85 1.17 18.00
CA GLY A 461 13.05 2.09 18.80
C GLY A 461 11.91 2.81 18.07
N LEU A 462 11.46 2.33 16.91
CA LEU A 462 10.36 2.92 16.12
C LEU A 462 9.02 2.97 16.89
N PHE A 463 8.84 2.07 17.85
CA PHE A 463 7.65 1.95 18.70
C PHE A 463 7.63 2.88 19.91
N LEU A 464 8.76 3.53 20.22
CA LEU A 464 8.81 4.49 21.33
C LEU A 464 8.14 5.78 20.88
N ASP A 465 7.04 6.14 21.53
CA ASP A 465 6.40 7.42 21.25
C ASP A 465 7.24 8.59 21.77
N GLU A 466 7.22 9.71 21.04
CA GLU A 466 7.99 10.90 21.36
C GLU A 466 7.11 12.14 21.14
N PRO A 467 6.71 12.86 22.20
CA PRO A 467 5.75 13.95 22.09
C PRO A 467 6.22 15.03 21.13
N TRP A 468 5.28 15.71 20.47
CA TRP A 468 5.60 16.87 19.63
C TRP A 468 6.40 17.89 20.44
N GLU A 469 7.45 18.46 19.86
CA GLU A 469 8.18 19.55 20.50
C GLU A 469 7.30 20.80 20.49
N VAL A 470 6.61 21.05 21.60
CA VAL A 470 5.92 22.31 21.83
C VAL A 470 7.00 23.31 22.27
N LYS A 471 7.45 24.19 21.37
CA LYS A 471 8.14 25.41 21.81
C LYS A 471 7.16 26.14 22.72
N LYS A 472 7.44 26.19 24.03
CA LYS A 472 6.84 27.19 24.91
C LYS A 472 7.25 28.54 24.33
N LEU A 473 6.24 29.29 23.89
CA LEU A 473 6.37 30.67 23.40
C LEU A 473 7.14 31.54 24.39
#